data_AF-A0A8B8R1Z6-F1
#
_entry.id   AF-A0A8B8R1Z6-F1
#
_cell.length_a   1.000
_cell.length_b   1.000
_cell.length_c   1.000
_cell.angle_alpha   90.00
_cell.angle_beta   90.00
_cell.angle_gamma   90.00
#
_symmetry.space_group_name_H-M   'P 1'
#
loop_
_entity.id
_entity.type
_entity.pdbx_description
1 polymer ?
#
loop_
_entity_poly.entity_id
_entity_poly.type
_entity_poly.pdbx_seq_one_letter_code
_entity_poly.pdbx_strand_id
1 'polypeptide(L)'
;MDDLISDLPQSILESILTRLPIRDAVKTSILSRKWRYKWASITELVFDGECVSSLHEGSTIEGSLVKFITRVLFLHQGPIHKFQVSTCYLHSCPDIDQWILFLSRSSDVRELILKLGEAEWVRIPSCLFSCKKLTHLELSSCELDPPPRFKGFLCLRSLSLYRVLVAADAIENLIWNCPLLENLALSYFDDSLAITIRAPNLKHLYLEGDFADIFLENTPLLCNLSVVMYMADDMAEQFELEQSSNCNFVKFLSHAPRLESLAGRAYFAKYLSIGDDPGPLSITFDHLKIIELCEVSFEDMKEVLVLLRLITSSPNLEELRISAGANTSPAGAPDSLDIWERECPADWTFKQLKVVKMTDVDGIPHEMELLKFLLGSSLVLKTMTISPSTYFKHNRMDMLIELLRFRRASSEAEIIFLQE
;
A
#
# COMPACT_ATOMS: atom_id res chain seq x y z
N MET A 1 22.40 13.39 -46.95
CA MET A 1 22.83 12.86 -45.65
C MET A 1 21.79 11.81 -45.32
N ASP A 2 22.19 10.54 -45.37
CA ASP A 2 21.25 9.43 -45.23
C ASP A 2 20.78 9.33 -43.78
N ASP A 3 19.46 9.36 -43.59
CA ASP A 3 18.83 9.26 -42.28
C ASP A 3 18.81 7.79 -41.85
N LEU A 4 19.93 7.35 -41.27
CA LEU A 4 20.15 5.98 -40.81
C LEU A 4 19.10 5.51 -39.79
N ILE A 5 18.48 6.44 -39.04
CA ILE A 5 17.47 6.12 -38.05
C ILE A 5 16.13 5.86 -38.76
N SER A 6 15.77 6.65 -39.77
CA SER A 6 14.56 6.44 -40.59
C SER A 6 14.48 5.07 -41.27
N ASP A 7 15.62 4.42 -41.51
CA ASP A 7 15.70 3.15 -42.22
C ASP A 7 15.71 1.93 -41.27
N LEU A 8 15.62 2.15 -39.96
CA LEU A 8 15.43 1.08 -38.98
C LEU A 8 14.05 0.39 -39.13
N PRO A 9 13.95 -0.90 -38.78
CA PRO A 9 12.68 -1.62 -38.69
C PRO A 9 11.66 -0.89 -37.81
N GLN A 10 10.38 -0.98 -38.20
CA GLN A 10 9.28 -0.31 -37.51
C GLN A 10 9.22 -0.66 -36.00
N SER A 11 9.46 -1.92 -35.64
CA SER A 11 9.47 -2.37 -34.24
C SER A 11 10.58 -1.72 -33.41
N ILE A 12 11.74 -1.43 -34.03
CA ILE A 12 12.85 -0.73 -33.35
C ILE A 12 12.50 0.74 -33.17
N LEU A 13 11.94 1.37 -34.22
CA LEU A 13 11.46 2.76 -34.14
C LEU A 13 10.39 2.94 -33.06
N GLU A 14 9.43 2.03 -32.97
CA GLU A 14 8.42 2.01 -31.92
C GLU A 14 9.06 1.87 -30.54
N SER A 15 10.01 0.95 -30.36
CA SER A 15 10.73 0.81 -29.09
C SER A 15 11.58 2.02 -28.71
N ILE A 16 12.07 2.80 -29.68
CA ILE A 16 12.77 4.06 -29.40
C ILE A 16 11.75 5.11 -28.96
N LEU A 17 10.64 5.25 -29.69
CA LEU A 17 9.61 6.25 -29.43
C LEU A 17 8.88 6.03 -28.10
N THR A 18 8.63 4.78 -27.67
CA THR A 18 8.01 4.48 -26.37
C THR A 18 8.90 4.82 -25.18
N ARG A 19 10.21 5.02 -25.39
CA ARG A 19 11.16 5.44 -24.35
C ARG A 19 11.32 6.96 -24.26
N LEU A 20 10.70 7.71 -25.17
CA LEU A 20 10.68 9.17 -25.13
C LEU A 20 9.41 9.63 -24.41
N PRO A 21 9.45 10.78 -23.71
CA PRO A 21 8.24 11.46 -23.29
C PRO A 21 7.31 11.65 -24.49
N ILE A 22 6.00 11.42 -24.32
CA ILE A 22 5.03 11.40 -25.42
C ILE A 22 5.09 12.66 -26.28
N ARG A 23 5.35 13.81 -25.65
CA ARG A 23 5.51 15.10 -26.33
C ARG A 23 6.69 15.08 -27.29
N ASP A 24 7.82 14.52 -26.89
CA ASP A 24 9.01 14.43 -27.72
C ASP A 24 8.86 13.36 -28.81
N ALA A 25 8.20 12.24 -28.50
CA ALA A 25 7.79 11.26 -29.51
C ALA A 25 6.94 11.91 -30.61
N VAL A 26 5.94 12.72 -30.24
CA VAL A 26 5.11 13.48 -31.20
C VAL A 26 5.93 14.52 -31.94
N LYS A 27 6.89 15.22 -31.31
CA LYS A 27 7.79 16.16 -31.98
C LYS A 27 8.65 15.50 -33.06
N THR A 28 8.93 14.20 -32.99
CA THR A 28 9.64 13.53 -34.10
C THR A 28 8.90 13.65 -35.44
N SER A 29 7.58 13.90 -35.42
CA SER A 29 6.76 14.08 -36.62
C SER A 29 7.18 15.25 -37.52
N ILE A 30 7.94 16.22 -37.00
CA ILE A 30 8.46 17.35 -37.79
C ILE A 30 9.84 17.10 -38.40
N LEU A 31 10.53 16.00 -38.05
CA LEU A 31 11.88 15.69 -38.53
C LEU A 31 11.89 15.37 -40.03
N SER A 32 10.93 14.57 -40.51
CA SER A 32 10.81 14.23 -41.93
C SER A 32 9.41 13.70 -42.27
N ARG A 33 9.11 13.56 -43.58
CA ARG A 33 7.87 12.91 -44.05
C ARG A 33 7.74 11.46 -43.58
N LYS A 34 8.86 10.74 -43.41
CA LYS A 34 8.89 9.34 -42.93
C LYS A 34 8.51 9.25 -41.45
N TRP A 35 8.85 10.26 -40.64
CA TRP A 35 8.58 10.29 -39.20
C TRP A 35 7.18 10.78 -38.82
N ARG A 36 6.49 11.47 -39.72
CA ARG A 36 5.22 12.17 -39.47
C ARG A 36 4.18 11.39 -38.66
N TYR A 37 4.04 10.08 -38.93
CA TYR A 37 3.04 9.21 -38.31
C TYR A 37 3.65 8.05 -37.51
N LYS A 38 4.97 8.00 -37.30
CA LYS A 38 5.63 6.89 -36.58
C LYS A 38 5.22 6.83 -35.12
N TRP A 39 4.99 7.98 -34.50
CA TRP A 39 4.47 8.05 -33.13
C TRP A 39 3.03 7.54 -33.03
N ALA A 40 2.23 7.59 -34.10
CA ALA A 40 0.81 7.21 -34.09
C ALA A 40 0.58 5.68 -34.07
N SER A 41 1.64 4.88 -34.02
CA SER A 41 1.58 3.41 -33.85
C SER A 41 2.16 2.90 -32.54
N ILE A 42 2.67 3.79 -31.66
CA ILE A 42 3.21 3.37 -30.37
C ILE A 42 2.11 2.78 -29.49
N THR A 43 2.45 1.77 -28.70
CA THR A 43 1.44 1.05 -27.92
C THR A 43 1.18 1.65 -26.54
N GLU A 44 2.01 2.60 -26.12
CA GLU A 44 2.01 3.19 -24.80
C GLU A 44 1.87 4.70 -24.92
N LEU A 45 0.73 5.22 -24.43
CA LEU A 45 0.44 6.64 -24.39
C LEU A 45 0.48 7.10 -22.93
N VAL A 46 1.61 7.67 -22.52
CA VAL A 46 1.85 8.14 -21.15
C VAL A 46 1.88 9.67 -21.15
N PHE A 47 0.89 10.27 -20.51
CA PHE A 47 0.75 11.71 -20.33
C PHE A 47 0.96 12.06 -18.86
N ASP A 48 2.14 12.56 -18.52
CA ASP A 48 2.52 12.94 -17.16
C ASP A 48 2.78 14.46 -17.04
N GLY A 49 3.26 14.90 -15.87
CA GLY A 49 3.60 16.30 -15.59
C GLY A 49 4.65 16.88 -16.54
N GLU A 50 5.48 16.07 -17.20
CA GLU A 50 6.48 16.55 -18.15
C GLU A 50 5.86 17.07 -19.45
N CYS A 51 4.64 16.63 -19.78
CA CYS A 51 3.86 17.14 -20.92
C CYS A 51 3.60 18.64 -20.81
N VAL A 52 3.57 19.18 -19.58
CA VAL A 52 3.14 20.54 -19.25
C VAL A 52 4.28 21.56 -19.32
N SER A 53 5.52 21.14 -19.14
CA SER A 53 6.73 21.95 -18.89
C SER A 53 7.09 23.04 -19.94
N SER A 54 6.39 23.12 -21.07
CA SER A 54 6.66 24.10 -22.13
C SER A 54 5.40 24.65 -22.80
N LEU A 55 4.33 24.84 -22.04
CA LEU A 55 3.12 25.55 -22.49
C LEU A 55 3.26 27.05 -22.19
N HIS A 56 3.57 27.86 -23.20
CA HIS A 56 3.66 29.31 -23.09
C HIS A 56 2.27 29.99 -23.21
N GLU A 57 2.08 30.99 -22.34
CA GLU A 57 1.21 32.18 -22.34
C GLU A 57 -0.06 32.19 -23.20
N GLY A 58 -1.22 32.19 -22.51
CA GLY A 58 -2.51 32.66 -23.04
C GLY A 58 -3.71 31.74 -22.75
N SER A 59 -3.50 30.46 -22.47
CA SER A 59 -4.54 29.50 -22.07
C SER A 59 -4.28 28.91 -20.69
N THR A 60 -5.33 28.47 -19.98
CA THR A 60 -5.15 27.65 -18.78
C THR A 60 -4.34 26.39 -19.15
N ILE A 61 -3.39 26.02 -18.28
CA ILE A 61 -2.53 24.84 -18.43
C ILE A 61 -3.36 23.60 -18.78
N GLU A 62 -4.46 23.42 -18.05
CA GLU A 62 -5.48 22.39 -18.26
C GLU A 62 -5.98 22.33 -19.71
N GLY A 63 -6.49 23.44 -20.27
CA GLY A 63 -7.09 23.43 -21.60
C GLY A 63 -6.09 23.08 -22.72
N SER A 64 -4.81 23.41 -22.53
CA SER A 64 -3.76 23.03 -23.47
C SER A 64 -3.33 21.57 -23.34
N LEU A 65 -3.31 21.02 -22.12
CA LEU A 65 -3.07 19.60 -21.87
C LEU A 65 -4.20 18.75 -22.46
N VAL A 66 -5.45 19.13 -22.20
CA VAL A 66 -6.64 18.47 -22.76
C VAL A 66 -6.57 18.44 -24.29
N LYS A 67 -6.33 19.58 -24.94
CA LYS A 67 -6.18 19.66 -26.40
C LYS A 67 -5.06 18.77 -26.93
N PHE A 68 -3.94 18.69 -26.20
CA PHE A 68 -2.83 17.83 -26.57
C PHE A 68 -3.21 16.35 -26.48
N ILE A 69 -3.75 15.91 -25.33
CA ILE A 69 -4.19 14.51 -25.11
C ILE A 69 -5.26 14.12 -26.15
N THR A 70 -6.33 14.91 -26.28
CA THR A 70 -7.41 14.66 -27.24
C THR A 70 -6.87 14.52 -28.66
N ARG A 71 -5.94 15.41 -29.07
CA ARG A 71 -5.34 15.36 -30.41
C ARG A 71 -4.45 14.15 -30.62
N VAL A 72 -3.60 13.80 -29.65
CA VAL A 72 -2.74 12.61 -29.73
C VAL A 72 -3.59 11.36 -29.82
N LEU A 73 -4.60 11.25 -28.95
CA LEU A 73 -5.49 10.09 -28.88
C LEU A 73 -6.28 9.88 -30.18
N PHE A 74 -6.89 10.94 -30.73
CA PHE A 74 -7.73 10.82 -31.93
C PHE A 74 -6.94 10.72 -33.24
N LEU A 75 -5.67 11.12 -33.25
CA LEU A 75 -4.77 10.90 -34.40
C LEU A 75 -4.05 9.55 -34.32
N HIS A 76 -4.19 8.81 -33.22
CA HIS A 76 -3.60 7.50 -33.05
C HIS A 76 -4.23 6.47 -33.99
N GLN A 77 -3.41 5.63 -34.62
CA GLN A 77 -3.84 4.64 -35.61
C GLN A 77 -3.48 3.20 -35.22
N GLY A 78 -2.62 3.01 -34.20
CA GLY A 78 -2.22 1.70 -33.71
C GLY A 78 -3.06 1.18 -32.54
N PRO A 79 -2.77 -0.04 -32.06
CA PRO A 79 -3.33 -0.52 -30.80
C PRO A 79 -2.79 0.33 -29.63
N ILE A 80 -3.63 0.55 -28.62
CA ILE A 80 -3.24 1.20 -27.37
C ILE A 80 -3.27 0.11 -26.30
N HIS A 81 -2.10 -0.31 -25.83
CA HIS A 81 -1.99 -1.28 -24.74
C HIS A 81 -1.99 -0.59 -23.38
N LYS A 82 -1.31 0.56 -23.27
CA LYS A 82 -1.25 1.36 -22.05
C LYS A 82 -1.69 2.79 -22.34
N PHE A 83 -2.65 3.26 -21.55
CA PHE A 83 -3.05 4.67 -21.52
C PHE A 83 -2.91 5.18 -20.08
N GLN A 84 -2.09 6.20 -19.91
CA GLN A 84 -1.84 6.81 -18.62
C GLN A 84 -2.01 8.32 -18.72
N VAL A 85 -2.80 8.88 -17.82
CA VAL A 85 -2.89 10.32 -17.58
C VAL A 85 -2.58 10.55 -16.11
N SER A 86 -1.54 11.33 -15.82
CA SER A 86 -1.09 11.62 -14.45
C SER A 86 -0.81 13.10 -14.31
N THR A 87 -1.76 13.83 -13.73
CA THR A 87 -1.68 15.29 -13.65
C THR A 87 -2.61 15.85 -12.58
N CYS A 88 -2.12 16.83 -11.82
CA CYS A 88 -2.92 17.58 -10.86
C CYS A 88 -3.76 18.70 -11.49
N TYR A 89 -3.57 18.98 -12.78
CA TYR A 89 -4.22 20.09 -13.49
C TYR A 89 -5.55 19.72 -14.15
N LEU A 90 -5.89 18.43 -14.24
CA LEU A 90 -7.17 17.99 -14.79
C LEU A 90 -8.20 17.86 -13.67
N HIS A 91 -9.27 18.63 -13.80
CA HIS A 91 -10.47 18.51 -13.00
C HIS A 91 -11.61 17.92 -13.84
N SER A 92 -12.84 17.93 -13.33
CA SER A 92 -14.01 17.38 -14.03
C SER A 92 -14.11 17.93 -15.46
N CYS A 93 -13.75 17.11 -16.45
CA CYS A 93 -13.56 17.51 -17.83
C CYS A 93 -14.32 16.55 -18.77
N PRO A 94 -15.23 17.06 -19.62
CA PRO A 94 -15.97 16.24 -20.58
C PRO A 94 -15.07 15.48 -21.58
N ASP A 95 -13.83 15.91 -21.78
CA ASP A 95 -12.88 15.23 -22.66
C ASP A 95 -12.46 13.86 -22.11
N ILE A 96 -12.43 13.68 -20.77
CA ILE A 96 -12.15 12.38 -20.16
C ILE A 96 -13.20 11.35 -20.61
N ASP A 97 -14.47 11.74 -20.66
CA ASP A 97 -15.54 10.85 -21.16
C ASP A 97 -15.27 10.41 -22.59
N GLN A 98 -14.82 11.33 -23.44
CA GLN A 98 -14.48 11.04 -24.82
C GLN A 98 -13.26 10.13 -24.93
N TRP A 99 -12.24 10.33 -24.08
CA TRP A 99 -11.05 9.49 -24.06
C TRP A 99 -11.38 8.07 -23.66
N ILE A 100 -12.13 7.87 -22.58
CA ILE A 100 -12.53 6.54 -22.13
C ILE A 100 -13.49 5.88 -23.13
N LEU A 101 -14.37 6.64 -23.78
CA LEU A 101 -15.21 6.14 -24.87
C LEU A 101 -14.37 5.67 -26.08
N PHE A 102 -13.33 6.41 -26.43
CA PHE A 102 -12.40 6.01 -27.49
C PHE A 102 -11.64 4.73 -27.11
N LEU A 103 -11.10 4.68 -25.90
CA LEU A 103 -10.35 3.54 -25.38
C LEU A 103 -11.21 2.29 -25.26
N SER A 104 -12.44 2.40 -24.78
CA SER A 104 -13.37 1.26 -24.67
C SER A 104 -13.78 0.66 -26.02
N ARG A 105 -13.75 1.47 -27.09
CA ARG A 105 -13.94 0.99 -28.46
C ARG A 105 -12.69 0.32 -29.01
N SER A 106 -11.50 0.71 -28.53
CA SER A 106 -10.26 0.03 -28.86
C SER A 106 -10.15 -1.27 -28.03
N SER A 107 -10.16 -2.41 -28.70
CA SER A 107 -10.24 -3.70 -28.00
C SER A 107 -8.96 -4.15 -27.31
N ASP A 108 -7.94 -3.29 -27.24
CA ASP A 108 -6.55 -3.67 -26.95
C ASP A 108 -5.97 -3.05 -25.67
N VAL A 109 -6.73 -2.19 -24.97
CA VAL A 109 -6.28 -1.58 -23.72
C VAL A 109 -6.14 -2.63 -22.63
N ARG A 110 -4.94 -2.69 -22.05
CA ARG A 110 -4.53 -3.60 -20.96
C ARG A 110 -4.24 -2.84 -19.68
N GLU A 111 -3.67 -1.64 -19.79
CA GLU A 111 -3.35 -0.80 -18.65
C GLU A 111 -4.03 0.56 -18.81
N LEU A 112 -4.83 0.93 -17.82
CA LEU A 112 -5.48 2.23 -17.75
C LEU A 112 -5.18 2.87 -16.41
N ILE A 113 -4.49 4.01 -16.45
CA ILE A 113 -4.04 4.74 -15.26
C ILE A 113 -4.55 6.18 -15.36
N LEU A 114 -5.41 6.60 -14.44
CA LEU A 114 -5.90 7.97 -14.35
C LEU A 114 -5.59 8.52 -12.95
N LYS A 115 -4.57 9.36 -12.84
CA LYS A 115 -4.22 10.09 -11.60
C LYS A 115 -4.58 11.56 -11.78
N LEU A 116 -5.74 11.95 -11.25
CA LEU A 116 -6.35 13.27 -11.49
C LEU A 116 -6.18 14.19 -10.26
N GLY A 117 -6.45 15.47 -10.46
CA GLY A 117 -6.30 16.48 -9.41
C GLY A 117 -7.24 16.26 -8.23
N GLU A 118 -6.73 16.55 -7.04
CA GLU A 118 -7.39 16.34 -5.74
C GLU A 118 -8.51 17.34 -5.40
N ALA A 119 -8.90 18.22 -6.31
CA ALA A 119 -9.93 19.21 -6.00
C ALA A 119 -11.35 18.63 -6.02
N GLU A 120 -11.66 17.76 -6.98
CA GLU A 120 -13.01 17.21 -7.22
C GLU A 120 -12.91 15.76 -7.71
N TRP A 121 -13.94 14.96 -7.42
CA TRP A 121 -14.06 13.63 -8.00
C TRP A 121 -14.52 13.71 -9.46
N VAL A 122 -13.83 13.00 -10.34
CA VAL A 122 -14.23 12.88 -11.75
C VAL A 122 -15.04 11.61 -11.95
N ARG A 123 -16.29 11.75 -12.39
CA ARG A 123 -17.14 10.60 -12.71
C ARG A 123 -16.62 9.85 -13.92
N ILE A 124 -16.31 8.58 -13.71
CA ILE A 124 -15.82 7.71 -14.78
C ILE A 124 -16.99 7.16 -15.60
N PRO A 125 -16.96 7.27 -16.94
CA PRO A 125 -18.06 6.79 -17.76
C PRO A 125 -18.16 5.27 -17.76
N SER A 126 -19.39 4.77 -17.84
CA SER A 126 -19.70 3.34 -17.76
C SER A 126 -19.08 2.48 -18.89
N CYS A 127 -18.64 3.10 -19.99
CA CYS A 127 -17.96 2.42 -21.08
C CYS A 127 -16.60 1.84 -20.65
N LEU A 128 -15.96 2.35 -19.59
CA LEU A 128 -14.76 1.79 -18.97
C LEU A 128 -14.92 0.29 -18.66
N PHE A 129 -16.08 -0.09 -18.12
CA PHE A 129 -16.40 -1.46 -17.72
C PHE A 129 -16.58 -2.42 -18.92
N SER A 130 -16.51 -1.91 -20.15
CA SER A 130 -16.49 -2.71 -21.38
C SER A 130 -15.08 -3.15 -21.81
N CYS A 131 -14.02 -2.64 -21.17
CA CYS A 131 -12.62 -2.98 -21.46
C CYS A 131 -12.26 -4.40 -21.01
N LYS A 132 -12.48 -5.40 -21.88
CA LYS A 132 -12.34 -6.84 -21.53
C LYS A 132 -10.91 -7.33 -21.32
N LYS A 133 -9.92 -6.69 -21.94
CA LYS A 133 -8.50 -7.09 -21.86
C LYS A 133 -7.73 -6.38 -20.76
N LEU A 134 -8.42 -5.59 -19.92
CA LEU A 134 -7.80 -4.81 -18.87
C LEU A 134 -7.13 -5.74 -17.85
N THR A 135 -5.82 -5.59 -17.68
CA THR A 135 -4.98 -6.30 -16.73
C THR A 135 -4.55 -5.43 -15.55
N HIS A 136 -4.49 -4.10 -15.73
CA HIS A 136 -4.16 -3.14 -14.70
C HIS A 136 -5.08 -1.92 -14.79
N LEU A 137 -5.72 -1.57 -13.68
CA LEU A 137 -6.56 -0.39 -13.53
C LEU A 137 -6.09 0.39 -12.30
N GLU A 138 -5.67 1.63 -12.52
CA GLU A 138 -5.33 2.57 -11.45
C GLU A 138 -6.14 3.85 -11.61
N LEU A 139 -6.91 4.21 -10.59
CA LEU A 139 -7.75 5.41 -10.59
C LEU A 139 -7.50 6.21 -9.32
N SER A 140 -7.32 7.53 -9.47
CA SER A 140 -7.19 8.46 -8.35
C SER A 140 -8.15 9.64 -8.50
N SER A 141 -8.81 10.04 -7.41
CA SER A 141 -9.76 11.18 -7.38
C SER A 141 -10.92 11.00 -8.36
N CYS A 142 -11.50 9.79 -8.39
CA CYS A 142 -12.55 9.40 -9.34
C CYS A 142 -13.84 8.98 -8.63
N GLU A 143 -14.99 9.14 -9.29
CA GLU A 143 -16.26 8.53 -8.87
C GLU A 143 -16.54 7.32 -9.78
N LEU A 144 -16.75 6.15 -9.17
CA LEU A 144 -17.05 4.90 -9.87
C LEU A 144 -18.50 4.47 -9.61
N ASP A 145 -19.23 4.24 -10.69
CA ASP A 145 -20.60 3.72 -10.68
C ASP A 145 -20.69 2.50 -11.62
N PRO A 146 -20.32 1.29 -11.15
CA PRO A 146 -20.36 0.09 -11.96
C PRO A 146 -21.79 -0.25 -12.42
N PRO A 147 -22.03 -0.51 -13.72
CA PRO A 147 -23.36 -0.85 -14.21
C PRO A 147 -23.93 -2.13 -13.55
N PRO A 148 -25.25 -2.23 -13.32
CA PRO A 148 -25.85 -3.40 -12.66
C PRO A 148 -25.61 -4.76 -13.34
N ARG A 149 -25.25 -4.77 -14.63
CA ARG A 149 -24.96 -5.98 -15.41
C ARG A 149 -23.47 -6.27 -15.56
N PHE A 150 -22.62 -5.49 -14.89
CA PHE A 150 -21.19 -5.65 -14.94
C PHE A 150 -20.79 -6.99 -14.29
N LYS A 151 -20.02 -7.79 -15.04
CA LYS A 151 -19.58 -9.13 -14.61
C LYS A 151 -18.12 -9.14 -14.13
N GLY A 152 -17.58 -7.98 -13.79
CA GLY A 152 -16.18 -7.82 -13.43
C GLY A 152 -15.22 -7.79 -14.62
N PHE A 153 -13.96 -7.47 -14.31
CA PHE A 153 -12.86 -7.48 -15.27
C PHE A 153 -12.16 -8.85 -15.24
N LEU A 154 -12.46 -9.69 -16.24
CA LEU A 154 -12.01 -11.09 -16.27
C LEU A 154 -10.48 -11.28 -16.42
N CYS A 155 -9.78 -10.26 -16.92
CA CYS A 155 -8.32 -10.27 -17.11
C CYS A 155 -7.55 -9.46 -16.07
N LEU A 156 -8.24 -8.79 -15.13
CA LEU A 156 -7.61 -7.84 -14.22
C LEU A 156 -6.74 -8.57 -13.20
N ARG A 157 -5.47 -8.16 -13.14
CA ARG A 157 -4.46 -8.66 -12.20
C ARG A 157 -4.09 -7.64 -11.14
N SER A 158 -4.31 -6.36 -11.41
CA SER A 158 -3.97 -5.27 -10.51
C SER A 158 -5.08 -4.22 -10.52
N LEU A 159 -5.61 -3.92 -9.34
CA LEU A 159 -6.59 -2.87 -9.12
C LEU A 159 -6.05 -1.92 -8.04
N SER A 160 -5.96 -0.64 -8.37
CA SER A 160 -5.49 0.39 -7.46
C SER A 160 -6.46 1.57 -7.47
N LEU A 161 -7.09 1.84 -6.33
CA LEU A 161 -8.09 2.89 -6.18
C LEU A 161 -7.66 3.82 -5.05
N TYR A 162 -7.42 5.08 -5.38
CA TYR A 162 -6.96 6.11 -4.45
C TYR A 162 -7.98 7.23 -4.40
N ARG A 163 -8.56 7.52 -3.23
CA ARG A 163 -9.56 8.56 -3.06
C ARG A 163 -10.71 8.43 -4.07
N VAL A 164 -11.32 7.25 -4.09
CA VAL A 164 -12.38 6.91 -5.03
C VAL A 164 -13.74 6.90 -4.33
N LEU A 165 -14.69 7.67 -4.85
CA LEU A 165 -16.07 7.62 -4.40
C LEU A 165 -16.78 6.44 -5.07
N VAL A 166 -17.17 5.44 -4.28
CA VAL A 166 -17.87 4.23 -4.73
C VAL A 166 -18.68 3.65 -3.58
N ALA A 167 -19.85 3.09 -3.87
CA ALA A 167 -20.66 2.43 -2.86
C ALA A 167 -19.95 1.15 -2.33
N ALA A 168 -20.12 0.87 -1.03
CA ALA A 168 -19.46 -0.24 -0.34
C ALA A 168 -19.75 -1.61 -1.01
N ASP A 169 -21.00 -1.87 -1.36
CA ASP A 169 -21.41 -3.08 -2.06
C ASP A 169 -20.82 -3.15 -3.48
N ALA A 170 -20.69 -2.01 -4.16
CA ALA A 170 -20.12 -1.95 -5.50
C ALA A 170 -18.62 -2.26 -5.52
N ILE A 171 -17.84 -1.82 -4.52
CA ILE A 171 -16.41 -2.14 -4.43
C ILE A 171 -16.19 -3.63 -4.10
N GLU A 172 -16.95 -4.19 -3.17
CA GLU A 172 -16.86 -5.63 -2.85
C GLU A 172 -17.23 -6.48 -4.07
N ASN A 173 -18.30 -6.12 -4.78
CA ASN A 173 -18.70 -6.79 -6.01
C ASN A 173 -17.65 -6.64 -7.12
N LEU A 174 -16.99 -5.48 -7.23
CA LEU A 174 -15.91 -5.26 -8.19
C LEU A 174 -14.74 -6.23 -7.92
N ILE A 175 -14.30 -6.33 -6.66
CA ILE A 175 -13.20 -7.21 -6.24
C ILE A 175 -13.57 -8.68 -6.49
N TRP A 176 -14.77 -9.10 -6.05
CA TRP A 176 -15.26 -10.47 -6.19
C TRP A 176 -15.32 -10.94 -7.64
N ASN A 177 -15.74 -10.07 -8.56
CA ASN A 177 -15.89 -10.42 -9.97
C ASN A 177 -14.58 -10.30 -10.78
N CYS A 178 -13.43 -10.07 -10.15
CA CYS A 178 -12.11 -10.06 -10.79
C CYS A 178 -11.32 -11.34 -10.44
N PRO A 179 -11.53 -12.47 -11.14
CA PRO A 179 -11.02 -13.77 -10.73
C PRO A 179 -9.49 -13.91 -10.82
N LEU A 180 -8.80 -13.06 -11.59
CA LEU A 180 -7.34 -13.09 -11.78
C LEU A 180 -6.61 -12.03 -10.94
N LEU A 181 -7.29 -11.37 -10.00
CA LEU A 181 -6.72 -10.28 -9.22
C LEU A 181 -5.60 -10.78 -8.31
N GLU A 182 -4.39 -10.24 -8.51
CA GLU A 182 -3.18 -10.57 -7.75
C GLU A 182 -2.74 -9.41 -6.84
N ASN A 183 -3.04 -8.17 -7.23
CA ASN A 183 -2.68 -6.95 -6.50
C ASN A 183 -3.91 -6.08 -6.28
N LEU A 184 -4.16 -5.70 -5.03
CA LEU A 184 -5.23 -4.78 -4.65
C LEU A 184 -4.64 -3.68 -3.77
N ALA A 185 -4.86 -2.43 -4.18
CA ALA A 185 -4.53 -1.25 -3.38
C ALA A 185 -5.78 -0.38 -3.24
N LEU A 186 -6.21 -0.11 -2.01
CA LEU A 186 -7.33 0.77 -1.67
C LEU A 186 -6.83 1.82 -0.69
N SER A 187 -7.00 3.11 -1.02
CA SER A 187 -6.48 4.20 -0.22
C SER A 187 -7.45 5.38 -0.18
N TYR A 188 -7.57 6.05 0.98
CA TYR A 188 -8.43 7.22 1.22
C TYR A 188 -9.91 6.98 0.87
N PHE A 189 -10.49 5.89 1.38
CA PHE A 189 -11.93 5.64 1.31
C PHE A 189 -12.65 6.33 2.49
N ASP A 190 -13.94 6.67 2.30
CA ASP A 190 -14.75 7.39 3.29
C ASP A 190 -14.76 6.69 4.66
N ASP A 191 -14.69 7.53 5.70
CA ASP A 191 -14.62 7.17 7.11
C ASP A 191 -15.83 6.31 7.48
N SER A 192 -15.60 5.07 7.95
CA SER A 192 -16.57 4.03 8.36
C SER A 192 -16.87 2.86 7.40
N LEU A 193 -16.08 2.67 6.33
CA LEU A 193 -16.26 1.50 5.46
C LEU A 193 -15.90 0.19 6.19
N ALA A 194 -16.88 -0.71 6.34
CA ALA A 194 -16.61 -2.12 6.61
C ALA A 194 -16.44 -2.85 5.27
N ILE A 195 -15.27 -3.45 5.03
CA ILE A 195 -14.92 -4.04 3.74
C ILE A 195 -14.63 -5.54 3.84
N THR A 196 -15.30 -6.32 3.00
CA THR A 196 -15.04 -7.74 2.80
C THR A 196 -14.25 -7.99 1.52
N ILE A 197 -13.02 -8.47 1.65
CA ILE A 197 -12.13 -8.77 0.52
C ILE A 197 -12.18 -10.26 0.21
N ARG A 198 -12.88 -10.60 -0.88
CA ARG A 198 -12.96 -11.96 -1.43
C ARG A 198 -12.20 -12.07 -2.74
N ALA A 199 -10.95 -12.53 -2.66
CA ALA A 199 -10.07 -12.62 -3.83
C ALA A 199 -9.13 -13.83 -3.75
N PRO A 200 -9.48 -14.97 -4.39
CA PRO A 200 -8.76 -16.24 -4.22
C PRO A 200 -7.32 -16.25 -4.77
N ASN A 201 -7.02 -15.38 -5.73
CA ASN A 201 -5.70 -15.27 -6.36
C ASN A 201 -4.87 -14.08 -5.85
N LEU A 202 -5.37 -13.37 -4.83
CA LEU A 202 -4.71 -12.18 -4.29
C LEU A 202 -3.40 -12.56 -3.61
N LYS A 203 -2.33 -11.83 -3.96
CA LYS A 203 -0.98 -12.00 -3.42
C LYS A 203 -0.55 -10.78 -2.59
N HIS A 204 -0.90 -9.59 -3.06
CA HIS A 204 -0.50 -8.32 -2.46
C HIS A 204 -1.73 -7.47 -2.15
N LEU A 205 -1.88 -7.09 -0.90
CA LEU A 205 -2.96 -6.23 -0.42
C LEU A 205 -2.38 -5.00 0.28
N TYR A 206 -2.77 -3.82 -0.17
CA TYR A 206 -2.50 -2.53 0.45
C TYR A 206 -3.82 -1.84 0.80
N LEU A 207 -4.00 -1.46 2.06
CA LEU A 207 -5.14 -0.71 2.55
C LEU A 207 -4.66 0.54 3.28
N GLU A 208 -5.26 1.69 2.99
CA GLU A 208 -5.01 2.96 3.67
C GLU A 208 -6.32 3.73 3.85
N GLY A 209 -6.65 4.11 5.07
CA GLY A 209 -7.92 4.81 5.34
C GLY A 209 -8.43 4.60 6.76
N ASP A 210 -9.64 5.10 7.00
CA ASP A 210 -10.41 4.86 8.22
C ASP A 210 -11.47 3.77 7.93
N PHE A 211 -11.16 2.54 8.33
CA PHE A 211 -12.01 1.38 8.12
C PHE A 211 -12.71 0.97 9.42
N ALA A 212 -14.02 0.73 9.33
CA ALA A 212 -14.77 0.22 10.47
C ALA A 212 -14.48 -1.25 10.78
N ASP A 213 -14.37 -2.08 9.74
CA ASP A 213 -13.93 -3.46 9.88
C ASP A 213 -13.29 -3.93 8.57
N ILE A 214 -12.30 -4.81 8.66
CA ILE A 214 -11.64 -5.38 7.49
C ILE A 214 -11.73 -6.90 7.58
N PHE A 215 -12.50 -7.50 6.67
CA PHE A 215 -12.68 -8.94 6.62
C PHE A 215 -11.99 -9.53 5.39
N LEU A 216 -11.01 -10.41 5.62
CA LEU A 216 -10.38 -11.19 4.56
C LEU A 216 -11.11 -12.52 4.45
N GLU A 217 -11.67 -12.82 3.27
CA GLU A 217 -12.38 -14.07 3.05
C GLU A 217 -11.85 -14.76 1.81
N ASN A 218 -11.43 -16.03 1.95
CA ASN A 218 -10.90 -16.81 0.85
C ASN A 218 -9.74 -16.11 0.11
N THR A 219 -8.70 -15.73 0.84
CA THR A 219 -7.45 -15.13 0.33
C THR A 219 -6.23 -16.06 0.56
N PRO A 220 -6.27 -17.33 0.11
CA PRO A 220 -5.28 -18.34 0.48
C PRO A 220 -3.87 -18.11 -0.08
N LEU A 221 -3.73 -17.24 -1.08
CA LEU A 221 -2.45 -16.91 -1.72
C LEU A 221 -1.84 -15.59 -1.24
N LEU A 222 -2.47 -14.92 -0.28
CA LEU A 222 -2.01 -13.62 0.21
C LEU A 222 -0.66 -13.79 0.92
N CYS A 223 0.37 -13.16 0.36
CA CYS A 223 1.75 -13.23 0.87
C CYS A 223 2.25 -11.88 1.41
N ASN A 224 1.69 -10.75 0.96
CA ASN A 224 2.04 -9.43 1.47
C ASN A 224 0.78 -8.65 1.84
N LEU A 225 0.76 -8.14 3.07
CA LEU A 225 -0.31 -7.33 3.61
C LEU A 225 0.27 -6.05 4.21
N SER A 226 -0.24 -4.91 3.77
CA SER A 226 0.13 -3.60 4.30
C SER A 226 -1.15 -2.82 4.62
N VAL A 227 -1.27 -2.35 5.85
CA VAL A 227 -2.42 -1.57 6.32
C VAL A 227 -1.93 -0.29 6.99
N VAL A 228 -2.46 0.85 6.54
CA VAL A 228 -2.32 2.15 7.19
C VAL A 228 -3.70 2.52 7.72
N MET A 229 -3.87 2.47 9.05
CA MET A 229 -5.16 2.73 9.67
C MET A 229 -5.17 4.13 10.27
N TYR A 230 -6.02 5.00 9.74
CA TYR A 230 -6.32 6.27 10.38
C TYR A 230 -7.51 6.07 11.34
N MET A 231 -7.48 6.72 12.49
CA MET A 231 -8.62 6.82 13.40
C MET A 231 -8.71 8.26 13.89
N ALA A 232 -9.91 8.83 13.91
CA ALA A 232 -10.15 10.04 14.68
C ALA A 232 -10.10 9.69 16.18
N ASP A 233 -9.41 10.49 17.00
CA ASP A 233 -9.22 10.20 18.44
C ASP A 233 -10.57 10.00 19.18
N ASP A 234 -11.63 10.71 18.78
CA ASP A 234 -12.98 10.59 19.35
C ASP A 234 -13.67 9.24 19.01
N MET A 235 -13.30 8.61 17.89
CA MET A 235 -13.85 7.34 17.42
C MET A 235 -13.16 6.15 18.10
N ALA A 236 -11.91 6.30 18.56
CA ALA A 236 -11.19 5.22 19.22
C ALA A 236 -11.88 4.78 20.52
N GLU A 237 -12.42 5.72 21.30
CA GLU A 237 -13.19 5.41 22.52
C GLU A 237 -14.56 4.79 22.21
N GLN A 238 -15.21 5.17 21.11
CA GLN A 238 -16.49 4.61 20.67
C GLN A 238 -16.35 3.20 20.10
N PHE A 239 -15.25 2.90 19.40
CA PHE A 239 -14.95 1.56 18.89
C PHE A 239 -14.74 0.52 19.99
N GLU A 240 -14.16 0.92 21.13
CA GLU A 240 -14.05 0.04 22.30
C GLU A 240 -15.43 -0.33 22.89
N LEU A 241 -16.45 0.52 22.69
CA LEU A 241 -17.79 0.34 23.23
C LEU A 241 -18.75 -0.39 22.28
N GLU A 242 -18.56 -0.28 20.96
CA GLU A 242 -19.57 -0.71 19.97
C GLU A 242 -19.25 -1.99 19.17
N GLN A 243 -18.05 -2.58 19.27
CA GLN A 243 -17.71 -3.76 18.46
C GLN A 243 -17.75 -5.12 19.19
N SER A 244 -18.28 -6.07 18.41
CA SER A 244 -18.66 -7.45 18.72
C SER A 244 -17.57 -8.34 19.34
N SER A 245 -18.05 -9.42 19.97
CA SER A 245 -17.40 -10.48 20.77
C SER A 245 -16.14 -11.19 20.21
N ASN A 246 -15.56 -10.75 19.09
CA ASN A 246 -14.46 -11.43 18.41
C ASN A 246 -13.31 -10.45 18.12
N CYS A 247 -12.13 -10.73 18.67
CA CYS A 247 -10.87 -10.00 18.45
C CYS A 247 -10.52 -9.83 16.95
N ASN A 248 -10.26 -8.59 16.53
CA ASN A 248 -9.90 -8.24 15.15
C ASN A 248 -8.61 -8.93 14.69
N PHE A 249 -7.68 -9.17 15.62
CA PHE A 249 -6.46 -9.94 15.36
C PHE A 249 -6.75 -11.31 14.72
N VAL A 250 -7.68 -12.08 15.29
CA VAL A 250 -8.01 -13.44 14.83
C VAL A 250 -8.77 -13.40 13.52
N LYS A 251 -9.78 -12.53 13.41
CA LYS A 251 -10.55 -12.34 12.18
C LYS A 251 -9.64 -12.00 11.01
N PHE A 252 -8.71 -11.09 11.23
CA PHE A 252 -7.90 -10.52 10.16
C PHE A 252 -6.83 -11.49 9.66
N LEU A 253 -6.11 -12.14 10.58
CA LEU A 253 -4.94 -12.93 10.21
C LEU A 253 -5.23 -14.43 9.98
N SER A 254 -6.34 -14.98 10.51
CA SER A 254 -6.68 -16.40 10.32
C SER A 254 -6.94 -16.80 8.86
N HIS A 255 -7.32 -15.85 8.02
CA HIS A 255 -7.66 -16.09 6.62
C HIS A 255 -6.47 -15.91 5.65
N ALA A 256 -5.26 -15.67 6.15
CA ALA A 256 -4.05 -15.48 5.36
C ALA A 256 -2.93 -16.48 5.72
N PRO A 257 -3.10 -17.80 5.47
CA PRO A 257 -2.18 -18.84 5.95
C PRO A 257 -0.79 -18.83 5.30
N ARG A 258 -0.62 -18.10 4.19
CA ARG A 258 0.65 -17.98 3.45
C ARG A 258 1.30 -16.60 3.59
N LEU A 259 0.85 -15.80 4.55
CA LEU A 259 1.36 -14.45 4.74
C LEU A 259 2.86 -14.51 5.04
N GLU A 260 3.67 -13.86 4.19
CA GLU A 260 5.13 -13.78 4.33
C GLU A 260 5.58 -12.44 4.93
N SER A 261 4.80 -11.38 4.70
CA SER A 261 5.09 -10.03 5.17
C SER A 261 3.81 -9.33 5.65
N LEU A 262 3.85 -8.79 6.85
CA LEU A 262 2.82 -7.93 7.43
C LEU A 262 3.42 -6.56 7.75
N ALA A 263 2.81 -5.51 7.22
CA ALA A 263 3.11 -4.13 7.57
C ALA A 263 1.85 -3.44 8.10
N GLY A 264 1.96 -2.83 9.27
CA GLY A 264 0.92 -2.06 9.93
C GLY A 264 1.44 -0.68 10.30
N ARG A 265 0.67 0.38 10.06
CA ARG A 265 1.06 1.77 10.36
C ARG A 265 -0.07 2.54 11.02
N ALA A 266 0.26 3.66 11.67
CA ALA A 266 -0.66 4.47 12.43
C ALA A 266 -1.44 3.62 13.45
N TYR A 267 -2.77 3.75 13.52
CA TYR A 267 -3.60 3.08 14.52
C TYR A 267 -3.83 1.58 14.28
N PHE A 268 -3.04 0.92 13.43
CA PHE A 268 -3.27 -0.48 13.08
C PHE A 268 -3.06 -1.43 14.27
N ALA A 269 -2.04 -1.21 15.11
CA ALA A 269 -1.84 -2.01 16.32
C ALA A 269 -3.02 -1.89 17.28
N LYS A 270 -3.52 -0.67 17.48
CA LYS A 270 -4.73 -0.37 18.24
C LYS A 270 -5.97 -1.04 17.63
N TYR A 271 -6.14 -1.00 16.32
CA TYR A 271 -7.25 -1.67 15.63
C TYR A 271 -7.26 -3.19 15.90
N LEU A 272 -6.11 -3.84 15.84
CA LEU A 272 -5.98 -5.27 16.13
C LEU A 272 -6.27 -5.61 17.59
N SER A 273 -6.12 -4.65 18.50
CA SER A 273 -6.32 -4.83 19.94
C SER A 273 -7.79 -4.66 20.36
N ILE A 274 -8.68 -4.29 19.45
CA ILE A 274 -10.13 -4.16 19.70
C ILE A 274 -10.81 -5.53 19.76
N GLY A 275 -11.72 -5.69 20.73
CA GLY A 275 -12.57 -6.87 20.94
C GLY A 275 -12.14 -7.74 22.13
N ASP A 276 -13.00 -8.70 22.50
CA ASP A 276 -12.74 -9.63 23.60
C ASP A 276 -11.66 -10.66 23.23
N ASP A 277 -10.75 -10.88 24.16
CA ASP A 277 -9.58 -11.77 24.04
C ASP A 277 -9.98 -13.24 24.28
N PRO A 278 -9.91 -14.13 23.28
CA PRO A 278 -10.27 -15.54 23.45
C PRO A 278 -9.19 -16.40 24.15
N GLY A 279 -8.09 -15.81 24.64
CA GLY A 279 -6.98 -16.54 25.26
C GLY A 279 -5.91 -17.00 24.24
N PRO A 280 -5.10 -18.03 24.57
CA PRO A 280 -3.97 -18.44 23.73
C PRO A 280 -4.38 -18.75 22.29
N LEU A 281 -3.73 -18.08 21.34
CA LEU A 281 -3.99 -18.27 19.92
C LEU A 281 -3.66 -19.72 19.51
N SER A 282 -4.61 -20.40 18.87
CA SER A 282 -4.36 -21.70 18.23
C SER A 282 -3.75 -21.57 16.83
N ILE A 283 -3.44 -20.33 16.40
CA ILE A 283 -2.97 -20.02 15.05
C ILE A 283 -1.47 -19.74 15.09
N THR A 284 -0.76 -20.37 14.16
CA THR A 284 0.67 -20.16 13.91
C THR A 284 0.85 -19.61 12.49
N PHE A 285 1.70 -18.59 12.36
CA PHE A 285 2.04 -17.93 11.11
C PHE A 285 3.36 -18.48 10.58
N ASP A 286 3.35 -19.73 10.13
CA ASP A 286 4.56 -20.45 9.73
C ASP A 286 5.30 -19.81 8.56
N HIS A 287 4.62 -19.03 7.72
CA HIS A 287 5.22 -18.39 6.55
C HIS A 287 5.68 -16.95 6.83
N LEU A 288 5.29 -16.35 7.96
CA LEU A 288 5.53 -14.94 8.23
C LEU A 288 6.99 -14.70 8.59
N LYS A 289 7.69 -13.95 7.73
CA LYS A 289 9.13 -13.68 7.82
C LYS A 289 9.41 -12.23 8.18
N ILE A 290 8.52 -11.32 7.81
CA ILE A 290 8.71 -9.88 8.01
C ILE A 290 7.49 -9.31 8.73
N ILE A 291 7.74 -8.67 9.87
CA ILE A 291 6.76 -7.86 10.59
C ILE A 291 7.27 -6.42 10.65
N GLU A 292 6.46 -5.49 10.18
CA GLU A 292 6.67 -4.05 10.34
C GLU A 292 5.45 -3.44 11.03
N LEU A 293 5.63 -2.85 12.21
CA LEU A 293 4.59 -2.12 12.93
C LEU A 293 5.09 -0.72 13.26
N CYS A 294 4.46 0.31 12.71
CA CYS A 294 4.79 1.69 13.01
C CYS A 294 3.78 2.29 14.00
N GLU A 295 4.27 3.21 14.84
CA GLU A 295 3.47 3.99 15.79
C GLU A 295 2.78 3.14 16.87
N VAL A 296 3.44 2.07 17.33
CA VAL A 296 2.94 1.22 18.42
C VAL A 296 3.06 1.95 19.75
N SER A 297 1.96 2.09 20.48
CA SER A 297 1.96 2.66 21.84
C SER A 297 2.47 1.62 22.86
N PHE A 298 3.63 1.86 23.44
CA PHE A 298 4.18 1.02 24.52
C PHE A 298 3.63 1.36 25.91
N GLU A 299 2.77 2.38 26.00
CA GLU A 299 1.97 2.69 27.18
C GLU A 299 0.56 2.05 27.12
N ASP A 300 0.13 1.58 25.94
CA ASP A 300 -1.10 0.79 25.79
C ASP A 300 -0.76 -0.70 25.81
N MET A 301 -1.08 -1.37 26.93
CA MET A 301 -0.80 -2.78 27.07
C MET A 301 -1.58 -3.67 26.09
N LYS A 302 -2.72 -3.22 25.57
CA LYS A 302 -3.45 -3.98 24.54
C LYS A 302 -2.66 -4.03 23.23
N GLU A 303 -2.01 -2.93 22.84
CA GLU A 303 -1.14 -2.87 21.67
C GLU A 303 0.14 -3.70 21.87
N VAL A 304 0.76 -3.62 23.04
CA VAL A 304 1.93 -4.44 23.39
C VAL A 304 1.59 -5.94 23.32
N LEU A 305 0.41 -6.34 23.79
CA LEU A 305 -0.06 -7.73 23.68
C LEU A 305 -0.23 -8.19 22.23
N VAL A 306 -0.77 -7.33 21.36
CA VAL A 306 -0.87 -7.61 19.91
C VAL A 306 0.51 -7.88 19.32
N LEU A 307 1.48 -7.01 19.61
CA LEU A 307 2.87 -7.17 19.17
C LEU A 307 3.45 -8.50 19.66
N LEU A 308 3.35 -8.78 20.96
CA LEU A 308 3.89 -10.00 21.57
C LEU A 308 3.29 -11.26 20.95
N ARG A 309 1.98 -11.28 20.75
CA ARG A 309 1.28 -12.39 20.10
C ARG A 309 1.71 -12.56 18.66
N LEU A 310 1.86 -11.47 17.92
CA LEU A 310 2.28 -11.54 16.53
C LEU A 310 3.68 -12.15 16.40
N ILE A 311 4.65 -11.72 17.21
CA ILE A 311 6.01 -12.25 17.16
C ILE A 311 6.11 -13.68 17.71
N THR A 312 5.34 -14.03 18.75
CA THR A 312 5.34 -15.39 19.32
C THR A 312 4.54 -16.38 18.47
N SER A 313 3.52 -15.95 17.74
CA SER A 313 2.83 -16.80 16.76
C SER A 313 3.62 -16.99 15.46
N SER A 314 4.79 -16.38 15.29
CA SER A 314 5.57 -16.37 14.04
C SER A 314 6.92 -17.08 14.18
N PRO A 315 6.96 -18.43 14.17
CA PRO A 315 8.18 -19.19 14.49
C PRO A 315 9.33 -19.00 13.50
N ASN A 316 9.02 -18.58 12.27
CA ASN A 316 9.99 -18.38 11.18
C ASN A 316 10.27 -16.90 10.88
N LEU A 317 9.97 -16.01 11.83
CA LEU A 317 10.24 -14.58 11.69
C LEU A 317 11.74 -14.33 11.45
N GLU A 318 12.07 -13.57 10.39
CA GLU A 318 13.44 -13.24 10.00
C GLU A 318 13.79 -11.78 10.27
N GLU A 319 12.81 -10.88 10.13
CA GLU A 319 12.98 -9.44 10.31
C GLU A 319 11.80 -8.82 11.06
N LEU A 320 12.11 -8.03 12.09
CA LEU A 320 11.15 -7.28 12.89
C LEU A 320 11.50 -5.79 12.85
N ARG A 321 10.53 -4.96 12.43
CA ARG A 321 10.65 -3.50 12.39
C ARG A 321 9.55 -2.88 13.22
N ILE A 322 9.91 -2.03 14.18
CA ILE A 322 8.97 -1.38 15.08
C ILE A 322 9.30 0.11 15.14
N SER A 323 8.29 0.97 15.01
CA SER A 323 8.38 2.39 15.43
C SER A 323 7.51 2.57 16.66
N ALA A 324 8.03 3.18 17.72
CA ALA A 324 7.22 3.58 18.86
C ALA A 324 6.32 4.78 18.48
N GLY A 325 5.08 4.79 18.95
CA GLY A 325 4.13 5.89 18.78
C GLY A 325 4.25 6.93 19.90
N ALA A 326 3.82 8.16 19.62
CA ALA A 326 3.78 9.22 20.62
C ALA A 326 2.64 9.02 21.63
N ASN A 327 2.89 9.38 22.89
CA ASN A 327 1.96 9.19 24.00
C ASN A 327 0.64 9.94 23.79
N THR A 328 -0.48 9.22 23.71
CA THR A 328 -1.84 9.80 23.69
C THR A 328 -2.67 9.44 24.92
N SER A 329 -2.18 8.53 25.78
CA SER A 329 -2.91 8.08 26.97
C SER A 329 -2.71 9.02 28.17
N PRO A 330 -3.78 9.45 28.86
CA PRO A 330 -3.66 10.14 30.13
C PRO A 330 -3.24 9.13 31.21
N ALA A 331 -1.92 9.08 31.50
CA ALA A 331 -1.30 8.50 32.69
C ALA A 331 -2.18 7.47 33.43
N GLY A 332 -2.37 6.31 32.80
CA GLY A 332 -2.90 5.12 33.45
C GLY A 332 -1.93 4.59 34.51
N ALA A 333 -2.43 3.74 35.40
CA ALA A 333 -1.67 3.19 36.52
C ALA A 333 -0.33 2.57 36.07
N PRO A 334 0.68 2.47 36.95
CA PRO A 334 1.91 1.75 36.64
C PRO A 334 1.57 0.29 36.34
N ASP A 335 1.45 -0.03 35.06
CA ASP A 335 1.14 -1.37 34.61
C ASP A 335 2.33 -2.29 34.92
N SER A 336 2.01 -3.45 35.47
CA SER A 336 3.00 -4.40 35.95
C SER A 336 3.77 -5.01 34.77
N LEU A 337 5.09 -5.14 34.93
CA LEU A 337 5.96 -5.84 33.99
C LEU A 337 5.72 -7.37 33.95
N ASP A 338 4.74 -7.87 34.70
CA ASP A 338 4.38 -9.30 34.80
C ASP A 338 3.84 -9.90 33.49
N ILE A 339 3.33 -9.05 32.58
CA ILE A 339 2.85 -9.46 31.26
C ILE A 339 3.95 -10.14 30.44
N TRP A 340 5.20 -9.68 30.56
CA TRP A 340 6.34 -10.29 29.88
C TRP A 340 6.58 -11.72 30.34
N GLU A 341 6.44 -11.98 31.65
CA GLU A 341 6.58 -13.33 32.20
C GLU A 341 5.38 -14.24 31.86
N ARG A 342 4.19 -13.65 31.69
CA ARG A 342 2.96 -14.38 31.39
C ARG A 342 2.84 -14.79 29.92
N GLU A 343 3.13 -13.86 29.01
CA GLU A 343 2.89 -14.03 27.58
C GLU A 343 4.14 -14.54 26.84
N CYS A 344 5.34 -14.32 27.38
CA CYS A 344 6.58 -14.82 26.80
C CYS A 344 7.10 -16.00 27.63
N PRO A 345 7.00 -17.24 27.11
CA PRO A 345 7.62 -18.39 27.77
C PRO A 345 9.12 -18.15 27.98
N ALA A 346 9.64 -18.49 29.16
CA ALA A 346 11.06 -18.31 29.48
C ALA A 346 12.00 -19.11 28.56
N ASP A 347 11.48 -20.14 27.90
CA ASP A 347 12.16 -20.99 26.92
C ASP A 347 11.88 -20.60 25.46
N TRP A 348 11.15 -19.50 25.23
CA TRP A 348 10.88 -19.01 23.88
C TRP A 348 12.17 -18.65 23.17
N THR A 349 12.31 -19.10 21.92
CA THR A 349 13.50 -18.82 21.11
C THR A 349 13.15 -18.45 19.68
N PHE A 350 13.69 -17.33 19.21
CA PHE A 350 13.62 -16.94 17.81
C PHE A 350 14.75 -17.62 17.04
N LYS A 351 14.39 -18.65 16.26
CA LYS A 351 15.34 -19.48 15.51
C LYS A 351 15.82 -18.85 14.21
N GLN A 352 15.04 -17.91 13.65
CA GLN A 352 15.30 -17.33 12.34
C GLN A 352 15.47 -15.80 12.37
N LEU A 353 15.22 -15.14 13.51
CA LEU A 353 15.24 -13.68 13.61
C LEU A 353 16.68 -13.17 13.48
N LYS A 354 16.96 -12.51 12.36
CA LYS A 354 18.29 -12.00 11.98
C LYS A 354 18.39 -10.49 12.18
N VAL A 355 17.31 -9.77 11.94
CA VAL A 355 17.28 -8.30 11.93
C VAL A 355 16.17 -7.79 12.82
N VAL A 356 16.53 -6.91 13.74
CA VAL A 356 15.57 -6.11 14.52
C VAL A 356 15.88 -4.64 14.25
N LYS A 357 14.87 -3.85 13.91
CA LYS A 357 14.95 -2.40 13.83
C LYS A 357 13.88 -1.79 14.72
N MET A 358 14.29 -0.96 15.67
CA MET A 358 13.39 -0.19 16.51
C MET A 358 13.69 1.31 16.34
N THR A 359 12.68 2.10 15.98
CA THR A 359 12.76 3.55 15.77
C THR A 359 11.86 4.29 16.74
N ASP A 360 12.15 5.58 16.95
CA ASP A 360 11.42 6.48 17.85
C ASP A 360 11.43 6.05 19.33
N VAL A 361 12.45 5.33 19.77
CA VAL A 361 12.52 4.76 21.14
C VAL A 361 12.76 5.84 22.21
N ASP A 362 11.93 5.83 23.25
CA ASP A 362 12.01 6.72 24.43
C ASP A 362 12.60 6.04 25.67
N GLY A 363 13.02 4.79 25.58
CA GLY A 363 13.64 4.03 26.67
C GLY A 363 12.70 3.76 27.84
N ILE A 364 11.38 3.72 27.59
CA ILE A 364 10.40 3.41 28.63
C ILE A 364 10.46 1.93 29.01
N PRO A 365 9.98 1.52 30.20
CA PRO A 365 10.16 0.16 30.71
C PRO A 365 9.73 -0.94 29.74
N HIS A 366 8.57 -0.81 29.07
CA HIS A 366 8.07 -1.83 28.14
C HIS A 366 8.90 -1.92 26.84
N GLU A 367 9.42 -0.81 26.33
CA GLU A 367 10.35 -0.84 25.19
C GLU A 367 11.66 -1.56 25.57
N MET A 368 12.17 -1.27 26.77
CA MET A 368 13.39 -1.89 27.28
C MET A 368 13.22 -3.39 27.49
N GLU A 369 12.09 -3.83 28.05
CA GLU A 369 11.78 -5.25 28.20
C GLU A 369 11.61 -5.94 26.84
N LEU A 370 11.01 -5.29 25.84
CA LEU A 370 10.97 -5.84 24.47
C LEU A 370 12.37 -6.06 23.92
N LEU A 371 13.23 -5.04 24.00
CA LEU A 371 14.60 -5.11 23.49
C LEU A 371 15.39 -6.22 24.19
N LYS A 372 15.27 -6.34 25.51
CA LYS A 372 15.89 -7.42 26.30
C LYS A 372 15.36 -8.79 25.91
N PHE A 373 14.04 -8.93 25.77
CA PHE A 373 13.42 -10.17 25.33
C PHE A 373 13.92 -10.60 23.96
N LEU A 374 13.96 -9.69 22.98
CA LEU A 374 14.48 -9.97 21.65
C LEU A 374 15.98 -10.32 21.68
N LEU A 375 16.80 -9.60 22.46
CA LEU A 375 18.23 -9.90 22.61
C LEU A 375 18.49 -11.25 23.30
N GLY A 376 17.70 -11.58 24.32
CA GLY A 376 17.84 -12.77 25.14
C GLY A 376 17.29 -14.05 24.49
N SER A 377 16.35 -13.91 23.56
CA SER A 377 15.65 -15.04 22.95
C SER A 377 16.07 -15.31 21.50
N SER A 378 16.81 -14.41 20.85
CA SER A 378 17.19 -14.56 19.43
C SER A 378 18.56 -15.22 19.25
N LEU A 379 18.56 -16.47 18.77
CA LEU A 379 19.76 -17.30 18.65
C LEU A 379 20.65 -16.94 17.46
N VAL A 380 20.07 -16.37 16.39
CA VAL A 380 20.75 -16.07 15.11
C VAL A 380 20.72 -14.59 14.74
N LEU A 381 20.45 -13.73 15.72
CA LEU A 381 20.37 -12.28 15.53
C LEU A 381 21.72 -11.76 15.04
N LYS A 382 21.70 -11.02 13.93
CA LYS A 382 22.89 -10.38 13.33
C LYS A 382 22.94 -8.91 13.68
N THR A 383 21.81 -8.22 13.59
CA THR A 383 21.76 -6.78 13.76
C THR A 383 20.51 -6.37 14.53
N MET A 384 20.71 -5.57 15.58
CA MET A 384 19.67 -4.83 16.28
C MET A 384 19.95 -3.34 16.11
N THR A 385 19.15 -2.66 15.30
CA THR A 385 19.26 -1.22 15.06
C THR A 385 18.26 -0.48 15.95
N ILE A 386 18.74 0.49 16.72
CA ILE A 386 17.92 1.31 17.61
C ILE A 386 18.12 2.78 17.24
N SER A 387 17.03 3.47 16.93
CA SER A 387 17.03 4.92 16.65
C SER A 387 16.15 5.60 17.71
N PRO A 388 16.72 6.42 18.60
CA PRO A 388 15.94 7.09 19.64
C PRO A 388 15.05 8.19 19.08
N SER A 389 13.96 8.50 19.78
CA SER A 389 13.08 9.62 19.39
C SER A 389 13.83 10.96 19.41
N THR A 390 13.43 11.90 18.55
CA THR A 390 13.99 13.25 18.50
C THR A 390 13.74 14.07 19.78
N TYR A 391 12.72 13.70 20.55
CA TYR A 391 12.34 14.35 21.81
C TYR A 391 13.08 13.78 23.02
N PHE A 392 13.67 12.59 22.86
CA PHE A 392 14.43 11.89 23.89
C PHE A 392 15.81 12.54 24.14
N LYS A 393 15.89 13.52 25.04
CA LYS A 393 17.16 14.22 25.37
C LYS A 393 17.86 13.77 26.65
N HIS A 394 17.16 13.11 27.55
CA HIS A 394 17.68 12.68 28.85
C HIS A 394 17.53 11.16 28.95
N ASN A 395 18.63 10.44 29.26
CA ASN A 395 18.71 8.98 29.47
C ASN A 395 19.04 8.07 28.26
N ARG A 396 19.40 8.61 27.07
CA ARG A 396 19.95 7.82 25.94
C ARG A 396 21.12 6.92 26.33
N MET A 397 22.03 7.47 27.15
CA MET A 397 23.22 6.74 27.60
C MET A 397 22.86 5.62 28.56
N ASP A 398 21.85 5.79 29.41
CA ASP A 398 21.46 4.77 30.38
C ASP A 398 20.84 3.56 29.69
N MET A 399 19.93 3.79 28.73
CA MET A 399 19.40 2.74 27.85
C MET A 399 20.54 1.97 27.15
N LEU A 400 21.48 2.70 26.52
CA LEU A 400 22.63 2.09 25.86
C LEU A 400 23.47 1.25 26.81
N ILE A 401 23.80 1.78 27.98
CA ILE A 401 24.58 1.08 29.01
C ILE A 401 23.86 -0.20 29.44
N GLU A 402 22.55 -0.13 29.65
CA GLU A 402 21.73 -1.26 30.04
C GLU A 402 21.71 -2.36 28.97
N LEU A 403 21.45 -2.02 27.71
CA LEU A 403 21.42 -2.98 26.60
C LEU A 403 22.80 -3.59 26.31
N LEU A 404 23.87 -2.81 26.45
CA LEU A 404 25.24 -3.31 26.26
C LEU A 404 25.66 -4.26 27.38
N ARG A 405 25.14 -4.08 28.60
CA ARG A 405 25.38 -4.98 29.74
C ARG A 405 24.49 -6.23 29.70
N PHE A 406 23.37 -6.19 28.98
CA PHE A 406 22.44 -7.30 28.88
C PHE A 406 23.05 -8.48 28.11
N ARG A 407 22.79 -9.70 28.58
CA ARG A 407 23.32 -10.91 27.96
C ARG A 407 22.55 -11.25 26.70
N ARG A 408 23.26 -11.34 25.57
CA ARG A 408 22.70 -11.71 24.27
C ARG A 408 22.68 -13.23 24.11
N ALA A 409 21.65 -13.75 23.45
CA ALA A 409 21.61 -15.14 23.03
C ALA A 409 22.53 -15.41 21.82
N SER A 410 22.50 -14.53 20.82
CA SER A 410 23.41 -14.60 19.67
C SER A 410 24.76 -13.97 19.99
N SER A 411 25.83 -14.69 19.69
CA SER A 411 27.21 -14.19 19.76
C SER A 411 27.58 -13.25 18.60
N GLU A 412 26.84 -13.30 17.50
CA GLU A 412 27.06 -12.47 16.31
C GLU A 412 26.25 -11.17 16.32
N ALA A 413 25.37 -10.98 17.31
CA ALA A 413 24.47 -9.83 17.35
C ALA A 413 25.24 -8.52 17.57
N GLU A 414 25.17 -7.63 16.58
CA GLU A 414 25.63 -6.25 16.66
C GLU A 414 24.48 -5.33 17.04
N ILE A 415 24.68 -4.49 18.06
CA ILE A 415 23.74 -3.43 18.43
C ILE A 415 24.23 -2.14 17.77
N ILE A 416 23.45 -1.63 16.82
CA ILE A 416 23.73 -0.39 16.09
C ILE A 416 22.80 0.68 16.63
N PHE A 417 23.39 1.77 17.11
CA PHE A 417 22.63 2.92 17.58
C PHE A 417 22.76 4.05 16.58
N LEU A 418 21.66 4.44 15.95
CA LEU A 418 21.65 5.52 14.97
C LEU A 418 21.48 6.86 15.68
N GLN A 419 22.30 7.82 15.28
CA GLN A 419 22.21 9.21 15.72
C GLN A 419 21.72 10.01 14.50
N GLU A 420 20.44 10.38 14.52
CA GLU A 420 19.92 11.38 13.56
C GLU A 420 20.34 12.80 13.94
#